data_AF-A0A4Q8UN95-F1
#
_entry.id   AF-A0A4Q8UN95-F1
#
_cell.length_a   1.000
_cell.length_b   1.000
_cell.length_c   1.000
_cell.angle_alpha   90.00
_cell.angle_beta   90.00
_cell.angle_gamma   90.00
#
_symmetry.space_group_name_H-M   'P 1'
#
loop_
_entity.id
_entity.type
_entity.pdbx_description
1 polymer ?
#
loop_
_entity_poly.entity_id
_entity_poly.type
_entity_poly.pdbx_seq_one_letter_code
_entity_poly.pdbx_strand_id
1 'polypeptide(L)'
;MDPSSPRSDAERELDELRRRAYGRQADIQSDPAALVRLAELEAARTASLRAAAGTEVTAPAAAPDSGSVAHSTWNTFIEEWPEPATSIAPVAEPSTGLMSSAWRRRIATQVRRYSFTATALAVFVAVFVAAVFTVAWIVRPHPDATLRPIADEADTAVFTMLSFLSTLEFPWGEAAGQSSFRGYQQYRGFEPWFFVDGRGYRCFMLIDRSGPFVDGANCVPPGVDLFADVGGQTHSGDDAVMGLPKGSVVRFHYRGDSVDVFLYPSSS
;
A
#
# COMPACT_ATOMS: atom_id res chain seq x y z
N MET A 1 -8.10 -16.07 -40.53
CA MET A 1 -8.26 -17.28 -39.70
C MET A 1 -6.85 -17.78 -39.43
N ASP A 2 -6.30 -17.44 -38.26
CA ASP A 2 -5.00 -17.96 -37.85
C ASP A 2 -5.16 -19.40 -37.37
N PRO A 3 -4.32 -20.34 -37.84
CA PRO A 3 -4.33 -21.70 -37.35
C PRO A 3 -3.75 -21.71 -35.93
N SER A 4 -4.60 -21.98 -34.94
CA SER A 4 -4.16 -22.28 -33.57
C SER A 4 -3.12 -23.39 -33.64
N SER A 5 -1.88 -23.07 -33.26
CA SER A 5 -0.83 -24.09 -33.15
C SER A 5 -1.31 -25.19 -32.19
N PRO A 6 -1.06 -26.47 -32.50
CA PRO A 6 -1.46 -27.56 -31.63
C PRO A 6 -0.84 -27.37 -30.23
N ARG A 7 -1.65 -27.56 -29.18
CA ARG A 7 -1.17 -27.49 -27.79
C ARG A 7 -0.01 -28.46 -27.59
N SER A 8 1.01 -27.99 -26.89
CA SER A 8 2.18 -28.80 -26.57
C SER A 8 1.79 -30.01 -25.72
N ASP A 9 2.55 -31.10 -25.83
CA ASP A 9 2.29 -32.33 -25.07
C ASP A 9 2.30 -32.06 -23.56
N ALA A 10 3.17 -31.18 -23.09
CA ALA A 10 3.29 -30.76 -21.69
C ALA A 10 2.04 -30.02 -21.18
N GLU A 11 1.40 -29.18 -22.01
CA GLU A 11 0.15 -28.50 -21.62
C GLU A 11 -1.02 -29.48 -21.51
N ARG A 12 -1.07 -30.49 -22.39
CA ARG A 12 -2.11 -31.53 -22.31
C ARG A 12 -1.92 -32.39 -21.07
N GLU A 13 -0.68 -32.76 -20.75
CA GLU A 13 -0.33 -33.49 -19.52
C GLU A 13 -0.73 -32.68 -18.27
N LEU A 14 -0.39 -31.39 -18.22
CA LEU A 14 -0.76 -30.51 -17.11
C LEU A 14 -2.27 -30.36 -16.93
N ASP A 15 -3.03 -30.17 -18.03
CA ASP A 15 -4.49 -30.06 -17.98
C ASP A 15 -5.14 -31.36 -17.47
N GLU A 16 -4.59 -32.52 -17.81
CA GLU A 16 -5.06 -33.82 -17.31
C GLU A 16 -4.79 -33.98 -15.82
N LEU A 17 -3.56 -33.68 -15.37
CA LEU A 17 -3.19 -33.76 -13.96
C LEU A 17 -4.00 -32.80 -13.09
N ARG A 18 -4.28 -31.58 -13.57
CA ARG A 18 -5.16 -30.63 -12.87
C ARG A 18 -6.61 -31.13 -12.78
N ARG A 19 -7.10 -31.83 -13.81
CA ARG A 19 -8.44 -32.44 -13.76
C ARG A 19 -8.49 -33.57 -12.72
N ARG A 20 -7.44 -34.38 -12.61
CA ARG A 20 -7.32 -35.41 -11.57
C ARG A 20 -7.12 -34.83 -10.17
N ALA A 21 -6.52 -33.64 -10.04
CA ALA A 21 -6.28 -32.99 -8.76
C ALA A 21 -7.48 -32.18 -8.24
N TYR A 22 -8.16 -31.46 -9.13
CA TYR A 22 -9.17 -30.45 -8.76
C TYR A 22 -10.53 -30.69 -9.41
N GLY A 23 -10.67 -31.74 -10.23
CA GLY A 23 -11.91 -32.08 -10.90
C GLY A 23 -12.93 -32.74 -9.98
N ARG A 24 -14.15 -32.90 -10.51
CA ARG A 24 -15.29 -33.52 -9.81
C ARG A 24 -15.01 -34.95 -9.32
N GLN A 25 -14.06 -35.64 -9.97
CA GLN A 25 -13.61 -36.99 -9.61
C GLN A 25 -12.11 -36.94 -9.31
N ALA A 26 -11.72 -36.13 -8.33
CA ALA A 26 -10.32 -36.00 -7.97
C ALA A 26 -9.78 -37.32 -7.38
N ASP A 27 -8.84 -37.96 -8.07
CA ASP A 27 -8.23 -39.24 -7.70
C ASP A 27 -6.71 -39.14 -7.48
N ILE A 28 -6.11 -37.97 -7.73
CA ILE A 28 -4.65 -37.78 -7.74
C ILE A 28 -3.98 -38.11 -6.38
N GLN A 29 -4.73 -38.04 -5.28
CA GLN A 29 -4.21 -38.30 -3.93
C GLN A 29 -3.74 -39.75 -3.75
N SER A 30 -4.22 -40.66 -4.61
CA SER A 30 -3.78 -42.06 -4.62
C SER A 30 -2.51 -42.31 -5.43
N ASP A 31 -1.98 -41.28 -6.10
CA ASP A 31 -0.85 -41.36 -7.04
C ASP A 31 0.21 -40.28 -6.71
N PRO A 32 1.17 -40.59 -5.82
CA PRO A 32 2.18 -39.61 -5.39
C PRO A 32 3.12 -39.20 -6.52
N ALA A 33 3.35 -40.06 -7.51
CA ALA A 33 4.16 -39.72 -8.68
C ALA A 33 3.47 -38.65 -9.55
N ALA A 34 2.15 -38.75 -9.72
CA ALA A 34 1.37 -37.74 -10.43
C ALA A 34 1.37 -36.38 -9.72
N LEU A 35 1.37 -36.34 -8.37
CA LEU A 35 1.49 -35.09 -7.61
C LEU A 35 2.84 -34.40 -7.82
N VAL A 36 3.95 -35.15 -7.80
CA VAL A 36 5.28 -34.62 -8.10
C VAL A 36 5.33 -34.07 -9.52
N ARG A 37 4.79 -34.82 -10.48
CA ARG A 37 4.76 -34.42 -11.90
C ARG A 37 3.93 -33.15 -12.13
N LEU A 38 2.80 -33.01 -11.43
CA LEU A 38 1.97 -31.81 -11.46
C LEU A 38 2.75 -30.59 -10.96
N ALA A 39 3.43 -30.71 -9.83
CA ALA A 39 4.23 -29.62 -9.26
C ALA A 39 5.36 -29.17 -10.19
N GLU A 40 6.07 -30.11 -10.84
CA GLU A 40 7.11 -29.81 -11.82
C GLU A 40 6.56 -28.98 -13.00
N LEU A 41 5.43 -29.41 -13.58
CA LEU A 41 4.83 -28.75 -14.75
C LEU A 41 4.28 -27.35 -14.40
N GLU A 42 3.72 -27.16 -13.20
CA GLU A 42 3.26 -25.85 -12.73
C GLU A 42 4.42 -24.88 -12.48
N ALA A 43 5.53 -25.36 -11.90
CA ALA A 43 6.75 -24.58 -11.73
C ALA A 43 7.34 -24.15 -13.09
N ALA A 44 7.42 -25.08 -14.05
CA ALA A 44 7.92 -24.80 -15.40
C ALA A 44 7.04 -23.78 -16.16
N ARG A 45 5.70 -23.88 -16.00
CA ARG A 45 4.76 -22.91 -16.58
C ARG A 45 4.92 -21.52 -15.97
N THR A 46 5.07 -21.44 -14.65
CA THR A 46 5.27 -20.16 -13.94
C THR A 46 6.59 -19.50 -14.35
N ALA A 47 7.66 -20.28 -14.49
CA ALA A 47 8.94 -19.80 -15.01
C ALA A 47 8.82 -19.27 -16.45
N SER A 48 8.12 -19.99 -17.32
CA SER A 48 7.85 -19.58 -18.71
C SER A 48 7.08 -18.26 -18.78
N LEU A 49 6.03 -18.10 -17.96
CA LEU A 49 5.26 -16.85 -17.88
C LEU A 49 6.11 -15.68 -17.39
N ARG A 50 6.98 -15.91 -16.40
CA ARG A 50 7.91 -14.88 -15.89
C ARG A 50 8.93 -14.48 -16.97
N ALA A 51 9.46 -15.44 -17.73
CA ALA A 51 10.38 -15.17 -18.83
C ALA A 51 9.71 -14.35 -19.95
N ALA A 52 8.46 -14.68 -20.31
CA ALA A 52 7.69 -13.92 -21.29
C ALA A 52 7.46 -12.47 -20.83
N ALA A 53 7.07 -12.26 -19.56
CA ALA A 53 6.87 -10.93 -18.99
C ALA A 53 8.17 -10.10 -18.89
N GLY A 54 9.32 -10.76 -18.71
CA GLY A 54 10.63 -10.09 -18.63
C GLY A 54 11.20 -9.62 -19.98
N THR A 55 10.59 -10.01 -21.11
CA THR A 55 11.13 -9.72 -22.44
C THR A 55 10.65 -8.37 -23.01
N GLU A 56 9.75 -7.65 -22.32
CA GLU A 56 9.08 -6.46 -22.87
C GLU A 56 9.69 -5.10 -22.46
N VAL A 57 10.83 -5.07 -21.76
CA VAL A 57 11.50 -3.79 -21.42
C VAL A 57 12.99 -3.83 -21.76
N THR A 58 13.31 -3.75 -23.05
CA THR A 58 14.58 -3.17 -23.50
C THR A 58 14.30 -1.76 -24.01
N ALA A 59 14.23 -0.80 -23.07
CA ALA A 59 14.26 0.62 -23.40
C ALA A 59 15.69 0.98 -23.85
N PRO A 60 15.88 1.78 -24.92
CA PRO A 60 17.20 2.10 -25.42
C PRO A 60 17.95 3.00 -24.42
N ALA A 61 19.23 2.68 -24.22
CA ALA A 61 20.18 3.40 -23.40
C ALA A 61 20.22 4.89 -23.80
N ALA A 62 19.76 5.75 -22.90
CA ALA A 62 20.03 7.18 -22.93
C ALA A 62 21.36 7.47 -22.21
N ALA A 63 22.14 8.35 -22.82
CA ALA A 63 23.48 8.79 -22.42
C ALA A 63 23.55 9.30 -20.97
N PRO A 64 24.75 9.26 -20.34
CA PRO A 64 24.96 9.85 -19.03
C PRO A 64 25.24 11.35 -19.21
N ASP A 65 24.36 12.20 -18.68
CA ASP A 65 24.70 13.61 -18.47
C ASP A 65 24.73 13.95 -16.99
N SER A 66 25.85 14.56 -16.64
CA SER A 66 26.27 14.93 -15.30
C SER A 66 25.39 16.06 -14.75
N GLY A 67 24.99 15.94 -13.49
CA GLY A 67 24.16 16.96 -12.83
C GLY A 67 24.29 16.94 -11.31
N SER A 68 25.53 16.86 -10.81
CA SER A 68 25.84 17.28 -9.44
C SER A 68 26.03 18.79 -9.45
N VAL A 69 25.25 19.52 -8.66
CA VAL A 69 25.72 20.47 -7.63
C VAL A 69 24.48 21.08 -6.98
N ALA A 70 24.21 20.68 -5.75
CA ALA A 70 23.62 21.56 -4.76
C ALA A 70 24.76 22.27 -4.05
N HIS A 71 24.73 23.59 -3.93
CA HIS A 71 25.10 24.29 -2.70
C HIS A 71 24.54 25.72 -2.71
N SER A 72 23.75 25.99 -1.68
CA SER A 72 23.34 27.34 -1.27
C SER A 72 24.47 28.00 -0.50
N THR A 73 24.77 29.28 -0.77
CA THR A 73 25.55 30.11 0.16
C THR A 73 25.19 31.58 -0.01
N TRP A 74 24.45 32.08 0.98
CA TRP A 74 24.58 33.38 1.67
C TRP A 74 25.37 34.53 1.01
N ASN A 75 24.65 35.64 0.83
CA ASN A 75 24.93 37.02 1.28
C ASN A 75 26.36 37.64 1.27
N THR A 76 26.38 38.87 0.75
CA THR A 76 27.22 40.04 1.11
C THR A 76 28.58 40.20 0.42
N PHE A 77 28.69 41.21 -0.46
CA PHE A 77 29.78 42.21 -0.40
C PHE A 77 29.44 43.48 -1.21
N ILE A 78 29.89 44.62 -0.68
CA ILE A 78 29.79 46.00 -1.17
C ILE A 78 30.87 46.24 -2.27
N GLU A 79 30.87 47.45 -2.87
CA GLU A 79 31.91 48.07 -3.73
C GLU A 79 31.79 47.74 -5.23
N GLU A 80 31.88 48.65 -6.19
CA GLU A 80 32.50 49.99 -6.24
C GLU A 80 32.08 50.70 -7.55
N TRP A 81 31.95 52.03 -7.53
CA TRP A 81 31.77 52.88 -8.71
C TRP A 81 33.15 53.26 -9.26
N PRO A 82 33.41 53.21 -10.58
CA PRO A 82 33.58 54.49 -11.29
C PRO A 82 33.00 54.54 -12.71
N GLU A 83 32.37 55.67 -13.02
CA GLU A 83 32.21 56.29 -14.35
C GLU A 83 33.57 56.45 -15.06
N PRO A 84 33.68 56.56 -16.42
CA PRO A 84 32.97 57.59 -17.20
C PRO A 84 32.70 57.32 -18.70
N ALA A 85 32.14 58.36 -19.34
CA ALA A 85 32.23 58.75 -20.75
C ALA A 85 31.06 58.38 -21.68
N THR A 86 30.06 59.27 -21.64
CA THR A 86 29.61 60.09 -22.79
C THR A 86 30.03 59.64 -24.20
N SER A 87 29.05 59.19 -24.98
CA SER A 87 29.04 59.40 -26.43
C SER A 87 27.65 59.86 -26.86
N ILE A 88 27.59 61.14 -27.18
CA ILE A 88 26.44 61.85 -27.75
C ILE A 88 26.44 61.62 -29.26
N ALA A 89 25.33 61.15 -29.82
CA ALA A 89 24.96 61.38 -31.21
C ALA A 89 23.43 61.17 -31.39
N PRO A 90 22.79 61.85 -32.37
CA PRO A 90 21.46 62.42 -32.18
C PRO A 90 20.34 61.72 -32.97
N VAL A 91 19.12 61.95 -32.49
CA VAL A 91 17.89 62.25 -33.26
C VAL A 91 17.51 61.26 -34.36
N ALA A 92 16.48 60.46 -34.06
CA ALA A 92 15.31 60.33 -34.92
C ALA A 92 14.08 60.12 -34.02
N GLU A 93 13.29 61.17 -33.83
CA GLU A 93 11.96 61.07 -33.23
C GLU A 93 11.00 60.45 -34.27
N PRO A 94 10.38 59.28 -34.01
CA PRO A 94 9.12 58.94 -34.64
C PRO A 94 8.02 59.66 -33.85
N SER A 95 7.59 60.80 -34.39
CA SER A 95 6.33 61.43 -34.09
C SER A 95 5.17 60.45 -34.34
N THR A 96 4.65 59.81 -33.31
CA THR A 96 3.27 59.25 -33.29
C THR A 96 2.70 59.33 -31.87
N GLY A 97 2.48 60.58 -31.45
CA GLY A 97 1.53 60.88 -30.40
C GLY A 97 0.10 60.52 -30.83
N LEU A 98 -0.73 60.32 -29.79
CA LEU A 98 -2.19 60.50 -29.74
C LEU A 98 -3.12 59.28 -29.72
N MET A 99 -2.72 58.06 -30.10
CA MET A 99 -3.61 56.87 -29.95
C MET A 99 -3.44 56.08 -28.64
N SER A 100 -2.44 56.37 -27.81
CA SER A 100 -2.09 55.54 -26.65
C SER A 100 -2.77 55.92 -25.33
N SER A 101 -3.42 57.09 -25.21
CA SER A 101 -4.00 57.58 -23.95
C SER A 101 -5.46 57.20 -23.74
N ALA A 102 -6.25 57.16 -24.82
CA ALA A 102 -7.65 56.70 -24.78
C ALA A 102 -7.75 55.16 -24.62
N TRP A 103 -6.79 54.42 -25.20
CA TRP A 103 -6.73 52.97 -25.11
C TRP A 103 -6.35 52.49 -23.69
N ARG A 104 -5.39 53.16 -23.03
CA ARG A 104 -5.04 52.88 -21.61
C ARG A 104 -6.21 53.13 -20.64
N ARG A 105 -7.05 54.14 -20.86
CA ARG A 105 -8.24 54.38 -20.02
C ARG A 105 -9.34 53.33 -20.22
N ARG A 106 -9.49 52.76 -21.42
CA ARG A 106 -10.46 51.68 -21.68
C ARG A 106 -9.99 50.32 -21.12
N ILE A 107 -8.69 50.04 -21.14
CA ILE A 107 -8.16 48.80 -20.56
C ILE A 107 -8.23 48.82 -19.02
N ALA A 108 -8.02 49.98 -18.39
CA ALA A 108 -8.06 50.12 -16.93
C ALA A 108 -9.41 49.75 -16.28
N THR A 109 -10.54 49.93 -16.99
CA THR A 109 -11.87 49.57 -16.47
C THR A 109 -12.23 48.10 -16.71
N GLN A 110 -11.67 47.45 -17.75
CA GLN A 110 -11.87 46.03 -17.99
C GLN A 110 -11.06 45.14 -17.05
N VAL A 111 -9.83 45.53 -16.68
CA VAL A 111 -8.99 44.77 -15.73
C VAL A 111 -9.69 44.61 -14.37
N ARG A 112 -10.40 45.64 -13.91
CA ARG A 112 -11.14 45.58 -12.64
C ARG A 112 -12.28 44.55 -12.70
N ARG A 113 -13.01 44.47 -13.82
CA ARG A 113 -14.10 43.48 -14.00
C ARG A 113 -13.59 42.05 -14.13
N TYR A 114 -12.46 41.83 -14.81
CA TYR A 114 -11.83 40.51 -14.90
C TYR A 114 -11.19 40.07 -13.57
N SER A 115 -10.72 40.99 -12.74
CA SER A 115 -10.19 40.64 -11.42
C SER A 115 -11.26 40.06 -10.50
N PHE A 116 -12.48 40.61 -10.52
CA PHE A 116 -13.59 40.11 -9.69
C PHE A 116 -14.05 38.71 -10.12
N THR A 117 -14.13 38.43 -11.43
CA THR A 117 -14.52 37.10 -11.91
C THR A 117 -13.47 36.05 -11.63
N ALA A 118 -12.18 36.39 -11.76
CA ALA A 118 -11.08 35.50 -11.40
C ALA A 118 -11.07 35.15 -9.91
N THR A 119 -11.29 36.14 -9.03
CA THR A 119 -11.38 35.88 -7.57
C THR A 119 -12.59 35.01 -7.21
N ALA A 120 -13.75 35.25 -7.83
CA ALA A 120 -14.95 34.45 -7.57
C ALA A 120 -14.77 32.98 -8.00
N LEU A 121 -14.14 32.75 -9.17
CA LEU A 121 -13.82 31.42 -9.64
C LEU A 121 -12.84 30.71 -8.70
N ALA A 122 -11.78 31.39 -8.27
CA ALA A 122 -10.78 30.82 -7.36
C ALA A 122 -11.40 30.41 -6.02
N VAL A 123 -12.27 31.25 -5.45
CA VAL A 123 -13.01 30.92 -4.22
C VAL A 123 -13.94 29.73 -4.44
N PHE A 124 -14.67 29.69 -5.55
CA PHE A 124 -15.56 28.56 -5.86
C PHE A 124 -14.79 27.24 -5.99
N VAL A 125 -13.66 27.24 -6.69
CA VAL A 125 -12.79 26.06 -6.82
C VAL A 125 -12.26 25.62 -5.46
N ALA A 126 -11.78 26.55 -4.64
CA ALA A 126 -11.28 26.22 -3.30
C ALA A 126 -12.37 25.60 -2.41
N VAL A 127 -13.58 26.17 -2.42
CA VAL A 127 -14.73 25.64 -1.68
C VAL A 127 -15.14 24.26 -2.20
N PHE A 128 -15.16 24.07 -3.52
CA PHE A 128 -15.48 22.78 -4.12
C PHE A 128 -14.46 21.70 -3.74
N VAL A 129 -13.16 22.01 -3.79
CA VAL A 129 -12.10 21.08 -3.37
C VAL A 129 -12.23 20.74 -1.88
N ALA A 130 -12.50 21.73 -1.02
CA ALA A 130 -12.72 21.50 0.40
C ALA A 130 -13.95 20.61 0.66
N ALA A 131 -15.04 20.83 -0.08
CA ALA A 131 -16.26 20.02 -0.01
C ALA A 131 -16.01 18.57 -0.46
N VAL A 132 -15.32 18.37 -1.57
CA VAL A 132 -14.96 17.03 -2.07
C VAL A 132 -14.07 16.31 -1.06
N PHE A 133 -13.08 17.02 -0.49
CA PHE A 133 -12.17 16.44 0.50
C PHE A 133 -12.90 16.06 1.79
N THR A 134 -13.83 16.89 2.27
CA THR A 134 -14.63 16.58 3.47
C THR A 134 -15.56 15.40 3.23
N VAL A 135 -16.24 15.32 2.08
CA VAL A 135 -17.07 14.15 1.73
C VAL A 135 -16.22 12.88 1.63
N ALA A 136 -15.08 12.95 0.96
CA ALA A 136 -14.18 11.80 0.84
C ALA A 136 -13.63 11.34 2.20
N TRP A 137 -13.41 12.26 3.13
CA TRP A 137 -13.01 11.94 4.49
C TRP A 137 -14.12 11.21 5.23
N ILE A 138 -15.36 11.73 5.22
CA ILE A 138 -16.52 11.13 5.89
C ILE A 138 -16.84 9.71 5.39
N VAL A 139 -16.67 9.47 4.09
CA VAL A 139 -16.99 8.18 3.47
C VAL A 139 -15.91 7.11 3.73
N ARG A 140 -14.69 7.51 4.11
CA ARG A 140 -13.65 6.53 4.43
C ARG A 140 -13.97 5.83 5.75
N PRO A 141 -13.92 4.49 5.81
CA PRO A 141 -14.02 3.79 7.08
C PRO A 141 -12.86 4.24 7.96
N HIS A 142 -13.20 4.90 9.06
CA HIS A 142 -12.23 5.28 10.09
C HIS A 142 -12.06 4.09 11.02
N PRO A 143 -10.82 3.78 11.43
CA PRO A 143 -10.62 2.77 12.45
C PRO A 143 -11.23 3.25 13.78
N ASP A 144 -11.88 2.34 14.48
CA ASP A 144 -12.39 2.56 15.83
C ASP A 144 -11.25 2.76 16.84
N ALA A 145 -10.09 2.15 16.56
CA ALA A 145 -8.85 2.36 17.29
C ALA A 145 -7.62 2.15 16.39
N THR A 146 -6.54 2.88 16.67
CA THR A 146 -5.22 2.64 16.04
C THR A 146 -4.21 2.31 17.13
N LEU A 147 -3.70 1.08 17.09
CA LEU A 147 -2.79 0.52 18.08
C LEU A 147 -1.34 0.81 17.67
N ARG A 148 -0.54 1.25 18.64
CA ARG A 148 0.89 1.54 18.44
C ARG A 148 1.76 0.33 18.80
N PRO A 149 2.97 0.22 18.22
CA PRO A 149 3.92 -0.81 18.59
C PRO A 149 4.33 -0.62 20.05
N ILE A 150 4.49 -1.73 20.76
CA ILE A 150 5.10 -1.75 22.08
C ILE A 150 6.59 -2.05 21.90
N ALA A 151 7.44 -1.38 22.68
CA ALA A 151 8.89 -1.59 22.63
C ALA A 151 9.33 -2.90 23.28
N ASP A 152 8.39 -3.59 23.94
CA ASP A 152 8.65 -4.81 24.67
C ASP A 152 9.01 -5.94 23.70
N GLU A 153 10.17 -6.54 23.93
CA GLU A 153 10.53 -7.81 23.31
C GLU A 153 9.46 -8.85 23.63
N ALA A 154 9.18 -9.73 22.67
CA ALA A 154 8.26 -10.85 22.89
C ALA A 154 8.66 -11.57 24.19
N ASP A 155 7.74 -11.59 25.15
CA ASP A 155 8.00 -12.23 26.41
C ASP A 155 8.07 -13.75 26.25
N THR A 156 8.56 -14.44 27.28
CA THR A 156 8.67 -15.91 27.27
C THR A 156 7.30 -16.57 27.07
N ALA A 157 6.20 -15.92 27.45
CA ALA A 157 4.86 -16.46 27.27
C ALA A 157 4.46 -16.50 25.78
N VAL A 158 4.74 -15.43 25.03
CA VAL A 158 4.52 -15.40 23.57
C VAL A 158 5.35 -16.47 22.87
N PHE A 159 6.63 -16.62 23.23
CA PHE A 159 7.47 -17.68 22.66
C PHE A 159 7.02 -19.08 23.03
N THR A 160 6.54 -19.28 24.26
CA THR A 160 6.00 -20.58 24.70
C THR A 160 4.75 -20.93 23.90
N MET A 161 3.87 -19.97 23.66
CA MET A 161 2.66 -20.20 22.87
C MET A 161 2.98 -20.45 21.39
N LEU A 162 3.92 -19.71 20.82
CA LEU A 162 4.43 -19.99 19.46
C LEU A 162 5.06 -21.37 19.35
N SER A 163 5.84 -21.79 20.35
CA SER A 163 6.40 -23.13 20.43
C SER A 163 5.28 -24.18 20.45
N PHE A 164 4.23 -23.96 21.23
CA PHE A 164 3.08 -24.85 21.28
C PHE A 164 2.35 -24.94 19.92
N LEU A 165 2.16 -23.81 19.23
CA LEU A 165 1.58 -23.79 17.89
C LEU A 165 2.47 -24.53 16.87
N SER A 166 3.80 -24.45 17.01
CA SER A 166 4.72 -25.19 16.14
C SER A 166 4.63 -26.70 16.31
N THR A 167 4.23 -27.19 17.50
CA THR A 167 3.98 -28.61 17.74
C THR A 167 2.66 -29.13 17.18
N LEU A 168 1.69 -28.25 16.90
CA LEU A 168 0.37 -28.66 16.38
C LEU A 168 0.37 -29.01 14.88
N GLU A 169 1.52 -29.41 14.31
CA GLU A 169 1.68 -29.81 12.91
C GLU A 169 1.27 -28.74 11.87
N PHE A 170 0.98 -27.52 12.32
CA PHE A 170 0.76 -26.41 11.42
C PHE A 170 2.10 -25.95 10.84
N PRO A 171 2.20 -25.75 9.50
CA PRO A 171 3.43 -25.41 8.81
C PRO A 171 3.84 -23.93 8.99
N TRP A 172 3.87 -23.45 10.24
CA TRP A 172 4.59 -22.23 10.66
C TRP A 172 6.09 -22.52 10.82
N GLY A 173 6.60 -23.38 9.94
CA GLY A 173 7.92 -24.00 9.98
C GLY A 173 9.04 -22.99 10.10
N GLU A 174 10.07 -23.40 10.84
CA GLU A 174 11.28 -22.63 11.13
C GLU A 174 10.95 -21.21 11.59
N ALA A 175 10.57 -21.14 12.87
CA ALA A 175 10.24 -19.90 13.56
C ALA A 175 11.19 -18.78 13.14
N ALA A 176 10.57 -17.71 12.68
CA ALA A 176 11.22 -16.46 12.38
C ALA A 176 12.30 -16.13 13.42
N GLY A 177 13.43 -15.57 12.97
CA GLY A 177 14.40 -15.01 13.89
C GLY A 177 13.68 -14.12 14.91
N GLN A 178 13.98 -14.31 16.20
CA GLN A 178 13.31 -13.63 17.32
C GLN A 178 13.21 -12.11 17.12
N SER A 179 14.15 -11.53 16.37
CA SER A 179 14.21 -10.11 16.02
C SER A 179 13.09 -9.59 15.11
N SER A 180 12.28 -10.46 14.49
CA SER A 180 11.18 -10.01 13.61
C SER A 180 9.86 -9.81 14.35
N PHE A 181 9.75 -10.29 15.59
CA PHE A 181 8.54 -10.18 16.38
C PHE A 181 8.32 -8.73 16.81
N ARG A 182 7.10 -8.24 16.56
CA ARG A 182 6.65 -6.92 16.98
C ARG A 182 5.27 -7.03 17.59
N GLY A 183 5.19 -6.68 18.87
CA GLY A 183 3.92 -6.55 19.57
C GLY A 183 3.30 -5.19 19.32
N TYR A 184 1.97 -5.13 19.42
CA TYR A 184 1.20 -3.90 19.42
C TYR A 184 0.42 -3.76 20.72
N GLN A 185 -0.01 -2.53 21.02
CA GLN A 185 -0.89 -2.25 22.16
C GLN A 185 -2.10 -3.19 22.16
N GLN A 186 -2.52 -3.59 23.35
CA GLN A 186 -3.68 -4.45 23.53
C GLN A 186 -4.98 -3.72 23.16
N TYR A 187 -5.94 -4.45 22.59
CA TYR A 187 -7.30 -3.98 22.38
C TYR A 187 -8.30 -5.02 22.88
N ARG A 188 -9.08 -4.66 23.91
CA ARG A 188 -10.14 -5.51 24.50
C ARG A 188 -9.67 -6.95 24.82
N GLY A 189 -8.49 -7.08 25.42
CA GLY A 189 -7.94 -8.40 25.79
C GLY A 189 -6.97 -8.98 24.76
N PHE A 190 -7.07 -8.58 23.49
CA PHE A 190 -6.23 -9.12 22.42
C PHE A 190 -4.94 -8.33 22.24
N GLU A 191 -3.84 -9.06 22.13
CA GLU A 191 -2.53 -8.52 21.80
C GLU A 191 -2.17 -8.92 20.37
N PRO A 192 -2.11 -7.97 19.43
CA PRO A 192 -1.68 -8.26 18.08
C PRO A 192 -0.17 -8.39 17.99
N TRP A 193 0.27 -9.41 17.27
CA TRP A 193 1.68 -9.70 17.03
C TRP A 193 1.94 -9.89 15.55
N PHE A 194 3.01 -9.25 15.09
CA PHE A 194 3.53 -9.37 13.74
C PHE A 194 4.88 -10.08 13.75
N PHE A 195 5.15 -10.89 12.74
CA PHE A 195 6.48 -11.44 12.47
C PHE A 195 6.63 -11.81 10.99
N VAL A 196 7.85 -12.11 10.56
CA VAL A 196 8.16 -12.54 9.19
C VAL A 196 8.78 -13.93 9.23
N ASP A 197 8.16 -14.92 8.60
CA ASP A 197 8.64 -16.31 8.62
C ASP A 197 9.95 -16.49 7.82
N GLY A 198 10.56 -17.68 7.90
CA GLY A 198 11.78 -18.01 7.17
C GLY A 198 11.67 -17.94 5.64
N ARG A 199 10.44 -17.88 5.09
CA ARG A 199 10.14 -17.75 3.66
C ARG A 199 9.86 -16.29 3.25
N GLY A 200 9.85 -15.36 4.19
CA GLY A 200 9.52 -13.95 3.96
C GLY A 200 8.02 -13.63 3.95
N TYR A 201 7.16 -14.58 4.36
CA TYR A 201 5.74 -14.30 4.56
C TYR A 201 5.55 -13.43 5.79
N ARG A 202 4.62 -12.50 5.70
CA ARG A 202 4.23 -11.63 6.80
C ARG A 202 3.08 -12.26 7.54
N CYS A 203 3.30 -12.56 8.80
CA CYS A 203 2.35 -13.25 9.65
C CYS A 203 1.84 -12.30 10.73
N PHE A 204 0.55 -12.36 10.97
CA PHE A 204 -0.15 -11.55 11.96
C PHE A 204 -1.11 -12.42 12.74
N MET A 205 -1.01 -12.35 14.06
CA MET A 205 -1.78 -13.18 14.98
C MET A 205 -2.29 -12.35 16.14
N LEU A 206 -3.40 -12.77 16.72
CA LEU A 206 -3.99 -12.14 17.90
C LEU A 206 -3.91 -13.13 19.06
N ILE A 207 -3.27 -12.69 20.14
CA ILE A 207 -3.09 -13.47 21.35
C ILE A 207 -4.12 -13.01 22.36
N ASP A 208 -4.92 -13.94 22.87
CA ASP A 208 -5.72 -13.70 24.08
C ASP A 208 -4.96 -14.27 25.28
N ARG A 209 -4.49 -13.40 26.18
CA ARG A 209 -3.78 -13.85 27.40
C ARG A 209 -4.69 -14.55 28.41
N SER A 210 -6.00 -14.51 28.23
CA SER A 210 -6.95 -15.20 29.11
C SER A 210 -6.91 -16.73 28.95
N GLY A 211 -6.39 -17.22 27.83
CA GLY A 211 -6.29 -18.65 27.53
C GLY A 211 -5.05 -19.01 26.69
N PRO A 212 -4.81 -20.30 26.45
CA PRO A 212 -3.69 -20.76 25.61
C PRO A 212 -4.01 -20.68 24.10
N PHE A 213 -4.90 -19.77 23.69
CA PHE A 213 -5.47 -19.73 22.34
C PHE A 213 -4.98 -18.52 21.55
N VAL A 214 -4.71 -18.77 20.27
CA VAL A 214 -4.48 -17.73 19.27
C VAL A 214 -5.74 -17.60 18.44
N ASP A 215 -6.41 -16.47 18.58
CA ASP A 215 -7.70 -16.19 17.97
C ASP A 215 -7.47 -15.42 16.66
N GLY A 216 -7.30 -16.16 15.57
CA GLY A 216 -6.99 -15.60 14.27
C GLY A 216 -5.49 -15.42 14.06
N ALA A 217 -4.94 -16.19 13.12
CA ALA A 217 -3.59 -16.05 12.63
C ALA A 217 -3.60 -16.18 11.10
N ASN A 218 -2.99 -15.22 10.42
CA ASN A 218 -2.89 -15.19 8.96
C ASN A 218 -1.45 -14.89 8.56
N CYS A 219 -0.94 -15.64 7.58
CA CYS A 219 0.30 -15.29 6.88
C CYS A 219 -0.02 -14.96 5.42
N VAL A 220 0.56 -13.88 4.91
CA VAL A 220 0.42 -13.50 3.50
C VAL A 220 1.77 -13.15 2.88
N PRO A 221 1.95 -13.33 1.56
CA PRO A 221 3.13 -12.84 0.86
C PRO A 221 3.33 -11.32 1.04
N PRO A 222 4.54 -10.80 0.81
CA PRO A 222 4.77 -9.36 0.73
C PRO A 222 3.90 -8.72 -0.37
N GLY A 223 3.39 -7.51 -0.11
CA GLY A 223 2.50 -6.77 -1.02
C GLY A 223 0.99 -7.08 -0.88
N VAL A 224 0.61 -8.10 -0.11
CA VAL A 224 -0.81 -8.43 0.18
C VAL A 224 -1.28 -7.76 1.48
N ASP A 225 -2.52 -7.27 1.55
CA ASP A 225 -3.05 -6.73 2.81
C ASP A 225 -3.14 -7.83 3.87
N LEU A 226 -2.62 -7.53 5.06
CA LEU A 226 -2.54 -8.46 6.18
C LEU A 226 -3.51 -8.02 7.27
N PHE A 227 -4.44 -8.89 7.61
CA PHE A 227 -5.44 -8.65 8.65
C PHE A 227 -5.78 -9.94 9.40
N ALA A 228 -6.35 -9.79 10.60
CA ALA A 228 -6.91 -10.88 11.38
C ALA A 228 -8.30 -10.47 11.89
N ASP A 229 -9.23 -11.43 11.90
CA ASP A 229 -10.61 -11.23 12.33
C ASP A 229 -10.88 -12.06 13.58
N VAL A 230 -11.55 -11.44 14.56
CA VAL A 230 -12.09 -12.10 15.74
C VAL A 230 -13.60 -11.96 15.70
N GLY A 231 -14.31 -13.10 15.62
CA GLY A 231 -15.75 -13.11 15.79
C GLY A 231 -16.09 -13.01 17.28
N GLY A 232 -17.13 -12.26 17.64
CA GLY A 232 -17.62 -12.16 19.03
C GLY A 232 -18.26 -13.43 19.59
N GLN A 233 -17.87 -14.62 19.11
CA GLN A 233 -18.56 -15.89 19.36
C GLN A 233 -17.61 -17.10 19.47
N THR A 234 -16.30 -16.91 19.68
CA THR A 234 -15.33 -18.00 19.50
C THR A 234 -15.19 -18.96 20.69
N HIS A 235 -15.63 -18.61 21.90
CA HIS A 235 -15.48 -19.51 23.05
C HIS A 235 -16.83 -19.77 23.73
N SER A 236 -17.15 -21.06 23.92
CA SER A 236 -18.45 -21.61 24.31
C SER A 236 -18.91 -21.31 25.76
N GLY A 237 -18.41 -20.26 26.38
CA GLY A 237 -18.86 -19.78 27.70
C GLY A 237 -19.86 -18.64 27.56
N ASP A 238 -20.87 -18.59 28.43
CA ASP A 238 -21.92 -17.57 28.45
C ASP A 238 -21.41 -16.13 28.73
N ASP A 239 -20.12 -15.99 29.03
CA ASP A 239 -19.48 -14.70 29.20
C ASP A 239 -18.96 -14.21 27.84
N ALA A 240 -19.64 -13.23 27.26
CA ALA A 240 -19.17 -12.49 26.10
C ALA A 240 -17.78 -11.90 26.43
N VAL A 241 -16.71 -12.61 26.07
CA VAL A 241 -15.31 -12.29 26.40
C VAL A 241 -14.90 -10.87 25.98
N MET A 242 -15.68 -10.22 25.11
CA MET A 242 -15.46 -8.84 24.67
C MET A 242 -16.55 -7.82 25.03
N GLY A 243 -17.62 -8.24 25.71
CA GLY A 243 -18.84 -7.43 25.86
C GLY A 243 -19.44 -6.99 24.52
N LEU A 244 -19.13 -7.70 23.43
CA LEU A 244 -19.62 -7.41 22.11
C LEU A 244 -20.88 -8.25 21.81
N PRO A 245 -21.86 -7.71 21.07
CA PRO A 245 -23.04 -8.47 20.66
C PRO A 245 -22.67 -9.71 19.85
N LYS A 246 -23.42 -10.80 20.05
CA LYS A 246 -23.26 -12.04 19.29
C LYS A 246 -23.33 -11.75 17.78
N GLY A 247 -22.31 -12.19 17.03
CA GLY A 247 -22.24 -12.01 15.58
C GLY A 247 -21.55 -10.73 15.11
N SER A 248 -21.01 -9.92 16.03
CA SER A 248 -20.06 -8.87 15.69
C SER A 248 -18.69 -9.45 15.29
N VAL A 249 -17.93 -8.68 14.52
CA VAL A 249 -16.57 -9.02 14.07
C VAL A 249 -15.65 -7.85 14.37
N VAL A 250 -14.51 -8.12 15.00
CA VAL A 250 -13.42 -7.16 15.15
C VAL A 250 -12.33 -7.53 14.15
N ARG A 251 -11.98 -6.60 13.29
CA ARG A 251 -10.95 -6.77 12.26
C ARG A 251 -9.75 -5.90 12.58
N PHE A 252 -8.57 -6.51 12.60
CA PHE A 252 -7.29 -5.88 12.87
C PHE A 252 -6.49 -5.82 11.56
N HIS A 253 -6.25 -4.63 11.04
CA HIS A 253 -5.47 -4.37 9.83
C HIS A 253 -4.05 -3.94 10.16
N TYR A 254 -3.06 -4.70 9.69
CA TYR A 254 -1.66 -4.35 9.86
C TYR A 254 -1.23 -3.28 8.85
N ARG A 255 -0.64 -2.17 9.34
CA ARG A 255 -0.14 -1.05 8.52
C ARG A 255 1.38 -0.90 8.53
N GLY A 256 2.10 -1.79 9.19
CA GLY A 256 3.56 -1.69 9.35
C GLY A 256 3.94 -1.14 10.72
N ASP A 257 3.69 0.14 10.96
CA ASP A 257 3.99 0.84 12.22
C ASP A 257 2.76 1.01 13.12
N SER A 258 1.60 0.53 12.70
CA SER A 258 0.38 0.52 13.51
C SER A 258 -0.54 -0.62 13.11
N VAL A 259 -1.55 -0.86 13.95
CA VAL A 259 -2.67 -1.75 13.64
C VAL A 259 -3.96 -0.94 13.74
N ASP A 260 -4.71 -0.89 12.65
CA ASP A 260 -6.03 -0.28 12.60
C ASP A 260 -7.09 -1.31 13.00
N VAL A 261 -8.01 -0.95 13.89
CA VAL A 261 -9.07 -1.83 14.38
C VAL A 261 -10.42 -1.34 13.86
N PHE A 262 -11.21 -2.25 13.31
CA PHE A 262 -12.57 -2.00 12.82
C PHE A 262 -13.55 -2.94 13.51
N LEU A 263 -14.60 -2.38 14.11
CA LEU A 263 -15.68 -3.10 14.74
C LEU A 263 -16.89 -3.11 13.81
N TYR A 264 -17.24 -4.30 13.33
CA TYR A 264 -18.46 -4.53 12.57
C TYR A 264 -19.54 -5.07 13.51
N PRO A 265 -20.60 -4.29 13.81
CA PRO A 265 -21.70 -4.79 14.62
C PRO A 265 -22.43 -5.91 13.86
N SER A 266 -23.11 -6.79 14.62
CA SER A 266 -23.99 -7.81 14.03
C SER A 266 -25.09 -7.13 13.22
N SER A 267 -25.30 -7.56 11.97
CA SER A 267 -26.49 -7.20 11.21
C SER A 267 -27.71 -7.88 11.84
N SER A 268 -28.50 -7.12 12.60
CA SER A 268 -29.80 -7.56 13.13
C SER A 268 -30.87 -7.56 12.06
#